data_AF-A0A3P7Q1A2-F1
#
_entry.id   AF-A0A3P7Q1A2-F1
#
_cell.length_a   1.000
_cell.length_b   1.000
_cell.length_c   1.000
_cell.angle_alpha   90.00
_cell.angle_beta   90.00
_cell.angle_gamma   90.00
#
_symmetry.space_group_name_H-M   'P 1'
#
loop_
_entity.id
_entity.type
_entity.pdbx_description
1 polymer ?
#
loop_
_entity_poly.entity_id
_entity_poly.type
_entity_poly.pdbx_seq_one_letter_code
_entity_poly.pdbx_strand_id
1 'polypeptide(L)'
;MTLAQFLNLHKSLRLLLRDATDEACGELLRSRIFDAHIDRAAGASECIICLERTADVILPCVHTFCMVCIERWKGIGKSWCPLCRQPLHPDGNDVWVTPDSPAGDELRNYLLSLTESSSTSDVR
;
A
#
# COMPACT_ATOMS: atom_id res chain seq x y z
N MET A 1 11.80 -10.69 -7.59
CA MET A 1 11.37 -9.98 -8.82
C MET A 1 12.41 -10.17 -9.90
N THR A 2 12.02 -10.48 -11.13
CA THR A 2 12.95 -10.66 -12.24
C THR A 2 13.27 -9.31 -12.90
N LEU A 3 14.42 -9.19 -13.56
CA LEU A 3 14.81 -7.98 -14.31
C LEU A 3 13.75 -7.57 -15.33
N ALA A 4 13.08 -8.55 -15.95
CA ALA A 4 11.98 -8.30 -16.89
C ALA A 4 10.76 -7.65 -16.22
N GLN A 5 10.41 -8.07 -15.00
CA GLN A 5 9.33 -7.46 -14.22
C GLN A 5 9.67 -6.03 -13.81
N PHE A 6 10.92 -5.79 -13.39
CA PHE A 6 11.40 -4.45 -13.05
C PHE A 6 11.38 -3.50 -14.26
N LEU A 7 11.87 -3.94 -15.41
CA LEU A 7 11.91 -3.11 -16.62
C LEU A 7 10.52 -2.84 -17.19
N ASN A 8 9.59 -3.78 -17.08
CA ASN A 8 8.20 -3.56 -17.48
C ASN A 8 7.49 -2.57 -16.55
N LEU A 9 7.67 -2.69 -15.24
CA LEU A 9 7.14 -1.72 -14.29
C LEU A 9 7.72 -0.32 -14.56
N HIS A 10 9.03 -0.22 -14.77
CA HIS A 10 9.69 1.04 -15.06
C HIS A 10 9.22 1.66 -16.38
N LYS A 11 8.97 0.86 -17.43
CA LYS A 11 8.38 1.34 -18.70
C LYS A 11 6.94 1.84 -18.50
N SER A 12 6.12 1.10 -17.78
CA SER A 12 4.74 1.50 -17.48
C SER A 12 4.70 2.79 -16.66
N LEU A 13 5.55 2.91 -15.63
CA LEU A 13 5.70 4.13 -14.83
C LEU A 13 6.19 5.29 -15.69
N ARG A 14 7.18 5.08 -16.56
CA ARG A 14 7.70 6.13 -17.44
C ARG A 14 6.66 6.60 -18.46
N LEU A 15 5.78 5.73 -18.95
CA LEU A 15 4.68 6.13 -19.84
C LEU A 15 3.63 6.96 -19.11
N LEU A 16 3.28 6.58 -17.86
CA LEU A 16 2.38 7.36 -17.01
C LEU A 16 2.97 8.72 -16.63
N LEU A 17 4.31 8.83 -16.58
CA LEU A 17 5.02 10.06 -16.22
C LEU A 17 5.53 10.89 -17.42
N ARG A 18 5.46 10.37 -18.66
CA ARG A 18 5.96 11.07 -19.87
C ARG A 18 5.08 12.24 -20.29
N ASP A 19 3.79 12.18 -20.01
CA ASP A 19 2.85 13.29 -20.26
C ASP A 19 2.88 14.36 -19.14
N ALA A 20 3.65 14.13 -18.07
CA ALA A 20 3.79 15.05 -16.94
C ALA A 20 4.93 16.07 -17.09
N THR A 21 5.67 16.06 -18.21
CA THR A 21 6.83 16.93 -18.45
C THR A 21 6.64 17.92 -19.61
N ASP A 22 5.42 18.09 -20.13
CA ASP A 22 5.16 19.17 -21.10
C ASP A 22 4.73 20.44 -20.34
N GLU A 23 5.58 21.46 -20.45
CA GLU A 23 5.52 22.74 -19.73
C GLU A 23 4.33 23.60 -20.18
N ALA A 24 3.15 23.43 -19.57
CA ALA A 24 2.13 24.49 -19.47
C ALA A 24 0.91 24.17 -18.58
N CYS A 25 0.63 22.90 -18.25
CA CYS A 25 -0.55 22.51 -17.46
C CYS A 25 -0.23 21.64 -16.22
N GLY A 26 1.02 21.67 -15.76
CA GLY A 26 1.57 20.68 -14.82
C GLY A 26 1.16 20.79 -13.34
N GLU A 27 0.64 21.93 -12.85
CA GLU A 27 0.38 22.07 -11.40
C GLU A 27 -0.99 21.51 -10.98
N LEU A 28 -2.04 21.75 -11.77
CA LEU A 28 -3.40 21.34 -11.39
C LEU A 28 -3.68 19.85 -11.62
N LEU A 29 -3.08 19.24 -12.64
CA LEU A 29 -3.23 17.81 -12.93
C LEU A 29 -2.35 16.94 -12.01
N ARG A 30 -1.16 17.43 -11.64
CA ARG A 30 -0.24 16.73 -10.72
C ARG A 30 -0.77 16.72 -9.29
N SER A 31 -1.51 17.75 -8.87
CA SER A 31 -2.26 17.71 -7.62
C SER A 31 -3.44 16.73 -7.72
N ARG A 32 -4.29 16.81 -8.75
CA ARG A 32 -5.55 16.03 -8.80
C ARG A 32 -5.40 14.55 -9.14
N ILE A 33 -4.46 14.16 -10.00
CA ILE A 33 -4.27 12.75 -10.37
C ILE A 33 -3.46 12.02 -9.29
N PHE A 34 -2.46 12.70 -8.73
CA PHE A 34 -1.67 12.15 -7.62
C PHE A 34 -2.51 12.13 -6.34
N ASP A 35 -3.34 13.13 -6.01
CA ASP A 35 -4.33 13.02 -4.92
C ASP A 35 -5.37 11.94 -5.22
N ALA A 36 -6.00 11.91 -6.40
CA ALA A 36 -7.07 10.93 -6.63
C ALA A 36 -6.60 9.47 -6.66
N HIS A 37 -5.32 9.20 -6.99
CA HIS A 37 -4.73 7.86 -6.89
C HIS A 37 -4.00 7.60 -5.57
N ILE A 38 -3.41 8.61 -4.93
CA ILE A 38 -2.80 8.46 -3.60
C ILE A 38 -3.85 8.46 -2.51
N ASP A 39 -4.92 9.25 -2.53
CA ASP A 39 -6.05 9.13 -1.59
C ASP A 39 -6.75 7.78 -1.73
N ARG A 40 -6.74 7.19 -2.92
CA ARG A 40 -7.24 5.82 -3.16
C ARG A 40 -6.25 4.73 -2.73
N ALA A 41 -4.98 5.09 -2.54
CA ALA A 41 -3.90 4.21 -2.06
C ALA A 41 -3.52 4.46 -0.58
N ALA A 42 -3.93 5.58 0.00
CA ALA A 42 -3.62 6.07 1.35
C ALA A 42 -4.88 6.22 2.21
N GLY A 43 -6.06 6.35 1.60
CA GLY A 43 -7.35 6.25 2.25
C GLY A 43 -7.88 4.82 2.19
N ALA A 44 -8.30 4.29 3.33
CA ALA A 44 -8.87 2.95 3.48
C ALA A 44 -10.05 2.74 2.51
N SER A 45 -9.76 2.19 1.32
CA SER A 45 -10.79 1.87 0.32
C SER A 45 -11.79 0.87 0.89
N GLU A 46 -13.07 0.99 0.58
CA GLU A 46 -14.06 -0.01 0.98
C GLU A 46 -13.77 -1.37 0.33
N CYS A 47 -13.96 -2.44 1.09
CA CYS A 47 -13.78 -3.79 0.58
C CYS A 47 -14.80 -4.08 -0.52
N ILE A 48 -14.33 -4.33 -1.73
CA ILE A 48 -15.17 -4.58 -2.90
C ILE A 48 -16.05 -5.85 -2.83
N ILE A 49 -15.82 -6.73 -1.85
CA ILE A 49 -16.62 -7.95 -1.67
C ILE A 49 -17.87 -7.66 -0.85
N CYS A 50 -17.74 -6.89 0.24
CA CYS A 50 -18.84 -6.62 1.16
C CYS A 50 -19.41 -5.20 1.05
N LEU A 51 -18.63 -4.25 0.53
CA LEU A 51 -18.98 -2.82 0.43
C LEU A 51 -19.39 -2.21 1.79
N GLU A 52 -18.88 -2.77 2.89
CA GLU A 52 -19.24 -2.39 4.26
C GLU A 52 -18.01 -2.04 5.12
N ARG A 53 -16.93 -2.80 4.96
CA ARG A 53 -15.73 -2.71 5.79
C ARG A 53 -14.58 -2.08 5.02
N THR A 54 -13.65 -1.47 5.75
CA THR A 54 -12.37 -1.01 5.21
C THR A 54 -11.57 -2.17 4.66
N ALA A 55 -10.89 -1.96 3.53
CA ALA A 55 -9.97 -2.93 2.96
C ALA A 55 -8.60 -2.80 3.63
N ASP A 56 -8.37 -3.62 4.65
CA ASP A 56 -7.22 -3.59 5.56
C ASP A 56 -6.17 -4.68 5.28
N VAL A 57 -6.49 -5.64 4.40
CA VAL A 57 -5.62 -6.75 4.00
C VAL A 57 -5.13 -6.58 2.57
N ILE A 58 -3.81 -6.64 2.37
CA ILE A 58 -3.16 -6.66 1.06
C ILE A 58 -2.70 -8.09 0.74
N LEU A 59 -3.15 -8.64 -0.40
CA LEU A 59 -2.67 -9.92 -0.93
C LEU A 59 -1.32 -9.75 -1.68
N PRO A 60 -0.53 -10.83 -1.91
CA PRO A 60 0.74 -10.74 -2.65
C PRO A 60 0.63 -10.19 -4.08
N CYS A 61 -0.58 -10.23 -4.65
CA CYS A 61 -0.93 -9.65 -5.94
C CYS A 61 -1.36 -8.16 -5.86
N VAL A 62 -1.07 -7.49 -4.74
CA VAL A 62 -1.36 -6.08 -4.42
C VAL A 62 -2.83 -5.66 -4.45
N HIS A 63 -3.76 -6.62 -4.37
CA HIS A 63 -5.19 -6.35 -4.24
C HIS A 63 -5.61 -6.32 -2.78
N THR A 64 -6.51 -5.39 -2.44
CA THR A 64 -6.97 -5.11 -1.08
C THR A 64 -8.41 -5.56 -0.83
N PHE A 65 -8.65 -6.09 0.36
CA PHE A 65 -9.96 -6.54 0.84
C PHE A 65 -10.03 -6.40 2.36
N CYS A 66 -11.21 -6.52 2.97
CA CYS A 66 -11.29 -6.61 4.44
C CYS A 66 -10.91 -8.01 4.91
N MET A 67 -10.26 -8.12 6.08
CA MET A 67 -9.82 -9.38 6.67
C MET A 67 -10.92 -10.45 6.73
N VAL A 68 -12.12 -10.07 7.20
CA VAL A 68 -13.29 -10.97 7.30
C VAL A 68 -13.64 -11.64 5.96
N CYS A 69 -13.56 -10.89 4.85
CA CYS A 69 -13.90 -11.43 3.53
C CYS A 69 -12.82 -12.38 3.02
N ILE A 70 -11.54 -12.07 3.25
CA ILE A 70 -10.43 -12.95 2.83
C ILE A 70 -10.34 -14.21 3.67
N GLU A 71 -10.60 -14.13 4.98
CA GLU A 71 -10.66 -15.32 5.83
C GLU A 71 -11.81 -16.23 5.44
N ARG A 72 -13.00 -15.68 5.19
CA ARG A 72 -14.15 -16.46 4.70
C ARG A 72 -13.86 -17.11 3.36
N TRP A 73 -13.20 -16.38 2.47
CA TRP A 73 -12.78 -16.86 1.16
C TRP A 73 -11.81 -18.05 1.27
N LYS A 74 -10.82 -17.96 2.17
CA LYS A 74 -9.93 -19.08 2.49
C LYS A 74 -10.68 -20.25 3.15
N GLY A 75 -11.63 -19.96 4.05
CA GLY A 75 -12.43 -20.95 4.77
C GLY A 75 -13.32 -21.82 3.87
N ILE A 76 -13.72 -21.32 2.69
CA ILE A 76 -14.42 -22.11 1.67
C ILE A 76 -13.45 -22.84 0.70
N GLY A 77 -12.17 -22.93 1.05
CA GLY A 77 -11.15 -23.66 0.28
C GLY A 77 -10.63 -22.92 -0.96
N LYS A 78 -10.83 -21.60 -1.05
CA LYS A 78 -10.33 -20.81 -2.19
C LYS A 78 -8.95 -20.23 -1.87
N SER A 79 -7.94 -20.71 -2.57
CA SER A 79 -6.53 -20.29 -2.45
C SER A 79 -6.10 -19.37 -3.60
N TRP A 80 -6.96 -18.47 -4.06
CA TRP A 80 -6.67 -17.55 -5.16
C TRP A 80 -7.33 -16.19 -4.94
N CYS A 81 -6.73 -15.13 -5.47
CA CYS A 81 -7.24 -13.76 -5.33
C CYS A 81 -8.61 -13.59 -6.02
N PRO A 82 -9.66 -13.09 -5.34
CA PRO A 82 -10.98 -12.87 -5.93
C PRO A 82 -11.00 -11.99 -7.20
N LEU A 83 -10.01 -11.11 -7.36
CA LEU A 83 -9.91 -10.18 -8.51
C LEU A 83 -9.11 -10.77 -9.67
N CYS A 84 -7.84 -11.12 -9.44
CA CYS A 84 -6.91 -11.50 -10.52
C CYS A 84 -6.68 -13.01 -10.62
N ARG A 85 -7.26 -13.81 -9.71
CA ARG A 85 -7.12 -15.28 -9.65
C ARG A 85 -5.69 -15.79 -9.47
N GLN A 86 -4.75 -14.92 -9.11
CA GLN A 86 -3.41 -15.38 -8.73
C GLN A 86 -3.48 -16.28 -7.50
N PRO A 87 -2.73 -17.40 -7.47
CA PRO A 87 -2.71 -18.30 -6.33
C PRO A 87 -2.13 -17.60 -5.10
N LEU A 88 -2.72 -17.89 -3.94
CA LEU A 88 -2.25 -17.49 -2.61
C LEU A 88 -1.56 -18.71 -1.99
N HIS A 89 -0.44 -18.53 -1.27
CA HIS A 89 0.15 -19.69 -0.59
C HIS A 89 -0.84 -20.25 0.46
N PRO A 90 -0.95 -21.58 0.56
CA PRO A 90 -1.83 -22.23 1.52
C PRO A 90 -1.36 -22.04 2.97
N ASP A 91 -0.13 -21.57 3.17
CA ASP A 91 0.57 -21.54 4.46
C ASP A 91 0.09 -20.40 5.39
N GLY A 92 -0.92 -19.63 4.97
CA GLY A 92 -1.55 -18.58 5.79
C GLY A 92 -0.69 -17.31 6.00
N ASN A 93 0.60 -17.36 5.68
CA ASN A 93 1.59 -16.32 5.98
C ASN A 93 1.66 -15.15 4.97
N ASP A 94 0.74 -15.12 3.99
CA ASP A 94 0.75 -14.16 2.87
C ASP A 94 -0.12 -12.91 3.09
N VAL A 95 -0.72 -12.76 4.27
CA VAL A 95 -1.63 -11.65 4.58
C VAL A 95 -0.87 -10.55 5.31
N TRP A 96 -0.65 -9.44 4.62
CA TRP A 96 -0.09 -8.23 5.22
C TRP A 96 -1.24 -7.36 5.70
N VAL A 97 -1.28 -7.08 7.00
CA VAL A 97 -2.19 -6.09 7.58
C VAL A 97 -1.57 -4.72 7.35
N THR A 98 -2.37 -3.81 6.79
CA THR A 98 -1.95 -2.41 6.68
C THR A 98 -1.98 -1.82 8.08
N PRO A 99 -0.86 -1.32 8.63
CA PRO A 99 -0.88 -0.67 9.93
C PRO A 99 -1.73 0.60 9.84
N ASP A 100 -2.40 0.95 10.93
CA ASP A 100 -3.09 2.22 11.04
C ASP A 100 -2.12 3.37 10.81
N SER A 101 -2.58 4.43 10.14
CA SER A 101 -1.80 5.65 10.03
C SER A 101 -1.57 6.20 11.44
N PRO A 102 -0.32 6.40 11.88
CA PRO A 102 -0.05 7.01 13.17
C PRO A 102 -0.68 8.41 13.23
N ALA A 103 -1.05 8.86 14.42
CA ALA A 103 -1.54 10.23 14.60
C ALA A 103 -0.44 11.22 14.19
N GLY A 104 -0.83 12.42 13.74
CA GLY A 104 0.08 13.35 13.04
C GLY A 104 1.38 13.70 13.79
N ASP A 105 1.38 13.65 15.12
CA ASP A 105 2.55 13.93 15.96
C ASP A 105 3.26 12.67 16.50
N GLU A 106 2.62 11.49 16.49
CA GLU A 106 3.18 10.25 17.04
C GLU A 106 4.52 9.88 16.40
N LEU A 107 4.58 9.93 15.06
CA LEU A 107 5.82 9.64 14.33
C LEU A 107 6.93 10.65 14.68
N ARG A 108 6.59 11.94 14.80
CA ARG A 108 7.53 13.00 15.16
C ARG A 108 8.09 12.80 16.57
N ASN A 109 7.23 12.48 17.53
CA ASN A 109 7.61 12.27 18.93
C ASN A 109 8.51 11.03 19.08
N TYR A 110 8.19 9.95 18.36
CA TYR A 110 9.04 8.77 18.30
C TYR A 110 10.43 9.09 17.75
N LEU A 111 10.52 9.83 16.63
CA LEU A 111 11.80 10.23 16.05
C LEU A 111 12.64 11.09 17.00
N LEU A 112 12.01 12.01 17.75
CA LEU A 112 12.70 12.82 18.77
C LEU A 112 13.29 11.93 19.88
N SER A 113 12.53 10.95 20.36
CA SER A 113 12.99 10.03 21.42
C SER A 113 14.22 9.21 21.02
N LEU A 114 14.34 8.82 19.74
CA LEU A 114 15.52 8.09 19.24
C LEU A 114 16.78 8.96 19.31
N THR A 115 16.66 10.26 19.04
CA THR A 115 17.80 11.19 19.05
C THR A 115 18.25 11.60 20.46
N GLU A 116 17.38 11.53 21.45
CA GLU A 116 17.71 11.81 22.85
C GLU A 116 18.51 10.66 23.49
N SER A 117 18.21 9.41 23.08
CA SER A 117 18.93 8.22 23.56
C SER A 117 20.40 8.12 23.12
N SER A 118 20.81 8.91 22.11
CA SER A 118 22.20 9.01 21.65
C SER A 118 23.07 10.03 22.42
N SER A 119 22.53 10.71 23.43
CA SER A 119 23.24 11.79 24.15
C SER A 119 23.71 11.45 25.57
N THR A 120 23.53 10.21 26.04
CA THR A 120 23.97 9.79 27.40
C THR A 120 24.92 8.59 27.37
N SER A 121 26.04 8.71 26.66
CA SER A 121 27.21 7.85 26.91
C SER A 121 28.49 8.56 26.46
N ASP A 122 28.96 9.54 27.24
CA ASP A 122 30.38 9.77 27.49
C ASP A 122 30.58 10.91 28.49
N VAL A 123 30.47 10.57 29.79
CA VAL A 123 31.23 11.23 30.85
C VAL A 123 31.68 10.15 31.82
N ARG A 124 32.85 9.55 31.55
CA ARG A 124 33.81 9.26 32.62
C ARG A 124 35.23 9.02 32.10
#